data_AF-A0A1L7CTX6-F1
#
_entry.id   AF-A0A1L7CTX6-F1
#
_cell.length_a   1.000
_cell.length_b   1.000
_cell.length_c   1.000
_cell.angle_alpha   90.00
_cell.angle_beta   90.00
_cell.angle_gamma   90.00
#
_symmetry.space_group_name_H-M   'P 1'
#
loop_
_entity.id
_entity.type
_entity.pdbx_description
1 polymer ?
#
loop_
_entity_poly.entity_id
_entity_poly.type
_entity_poly.pdbx_seq_one_letter_code
_entity_poly.pdbx_strand_id
1 'polypeptide(L)'
;MHYTSWGPRHAGENAVLLVGKGPEELGSFGVEKAEVGGETWQLKADGAKGVLVRTGDGREFRADGAAGPKKQVAVDLAGKKLTLVNENSSNWVVLDPEGVKIAQFSGTNNGVRRSILEFSADEGEPEKARAAIDALTRDEVVALSFFTRTILEAKLSRTSGMVIVTLVAATILAVLTFLI
;
A
#
# COMPACT_ATOMS: atom_id res chain seq x y z
N MET A 1 -11.51 -6.73 13.16
CA MET A 1 -11.08 -7.10 11.80
C MET A 1 -9.62 -7.53 11.84
N HIS A 2 -9.23 -8.69 11.28
CA HIS A 2 -7.85 -9.20 11.40
C HIS A 2 -6.92 -8.77 10.27
N TYR A 3 -7.42 -8.68 9.03
CA TYR A 3 -6.64 -8.24 7.88
C TYR A 3 -7.56 -7.80 6.73
N THR A 4 -7.02 -7.00 5.82
CA THR A 4 -7.62 -6.73 4.50
C THR A 4 -6.85 -7.49 3.43
N SER A 5 -7.52 -7.82 2.32
CA SER A 5 -6.81 -8.30 1.12
C SER A 5 -7.44 -7.78 -0.16
N TRP A 6 -6.63 -7.65 -1.20
CA TRP A 6 -7.11 -7.29 -2.53
C TRP A 6 -7.59 -8.53 -3.29
N GLY A 7 -8.78 -8.44 -3.88
CA GLY A 7 -9.40 -9.49 -4.67
C GLY A 7 -8.66 -9.77 -5.98
N PRO A 8 -8.99 -10.87 -6.67
CA PRO A 8 -8.46 -11.17 -8.00
C PRO A 8 -8.73 -10.01 -8.96
N ARG A 9 -7.75 -9.69 -9.81
CA ARG A 9 -7.93 -8.67 -10.83
C ARG A 9 -8.40 -9.31 -12.14
N HIS A 10 -9.56 -8.89 -12.64
CA HIS A 10 -10.03 -9.21 -13.97
C HIS A 10 -9.79 -8.02 -14.91
N ALA A 11 -9.49 -8.31 -16.19
CA ALA A 11 -9.24 -7.26 -17.17
C ALA A 11 -10.52 -6.45 -17.40
N GLY A 12 -10.41 -5.12 -17.32
CA GLY A 12 -11.56 -4.21 -17.46
C GLY A 12 -12.35 -3.98 -16.17
N GLU A 13 -11.98 -4.62 -15.06
CA GLU A 13 -12.65 -4.45 -13.77
C GLU A 13 -11.81 -3.65 -12.77
N ASN A 14 -12.52 -2.92 -11.90
CA ASN A 14 -11.92 -2.26 -10.75
C ASN A 14 -11.39 -3.30 -9.76
N ALA A 15 -10.33 -2.94 -9.03
CA ALA A 15 -9.81 -3.84 -8.01
C ALA A 15 -10.63 -3.73 -6.72
N VAL A 16 -11.10 -4.87 -6.21
CA VAL A 16 -11.92 -4.92 -5.00
C VAL A 16 -11.03 -5.12 -3.77
N LEU A 17 -11.28 -4.32 -2.73
CA LEU A 17 -10.69 -4.49 -1.40
C LEU A 17 -11.66 -5.28 -0.52
N LEU A 18 -11.16 -6.33 0.13
CA LEU A 18 -11.96 -7.27 0.92
C LEU A 18 -11.54 -7.27 2.39
N VAL A 19 -12.49 -7.56 3.27
CA VAL A 19 -12.20 -8.03 4.63
C VAL A 19 -11.76 -9.48 4.57
N GLY A 20 -10.59 -9.80 5.12
CA GLY A 20 -10.10 -11.17 5.12
C GLY A 20 -9.95 -11.72 3.69
N LYS A 21 -10.68 -12.81 3.37
CA LYS A 21 -10.79 -13.37 2.01
C LYS A 21 -12.14 -13.06 1.31
N GLY A 22 -12.91 -12.12 1.84
CA GLY A 22 -14.31 -11.91 1.49
C GLY A 22 -15.28 -12.75 2.35
N PRO A 23 -16.60 -12.68 2.09
CA PRO A 23 -17.23 -11.97 0.97
C PRO A 23 -17.42 -10.47 1.20
N GLU A 24 -17.14 -9.95 2.40
CA GLU A 24 -17.34 -8.53 2.67
C GLU A 24 -16.37 -7.65 1.87
N GLU A 25 -16.94 -6.76 1.07
CA GLU A 25 -16.22 -5.75 0.29
C GLU A 25 -16.14 -4.43 1.07
N LEU A 26 -14.95 -3.86 1.10
CA LEU A 26 -14.71 -2.55 1.66
C LEU A 26 -14.78 -1.44 0.60
N GLY A 27 -14.41 -1.74 -0.64
CA GLY A 27 -14.52 -0.78 -1.73
C GLY A 27 -13.96 -1.30 -3.06
N SER A 28 -14.25 -0.57 -4.12
CA SER A 28 -13.86 -0.87 -5.50
C SER A 28 -12.99 0.27 -6.05
N PHE A 29 -11.77 -0.05 -6.48
CA PHE A 29 -10.74 0.94 -6.82
C PHE A 29 -10.41 0.91 -8.31
N GLY A 30 -10.66 2.04 -8.97
CA GLY A 30 -10.17 2.35 -10.31
C GLY A 30 -8.81 3.06 -10.26
N VAL A 31 -8.47 3.79 -11.34
CA VAL A 31 -7.18 4.49 -11.45
C VAL A 31 -7.17 5.80 -10.67
N GLU A 32 -8.22 6.63 -10.84
CA GLU A 32 -8.30 7.97 -10.24
C GLU A 32 -9.45 8.10 -9.23
N LYS A 33 -10.28 7.05 -9.12
CA LYS A 33 -11.46 7.04 -8.26
C LYS A 33 -11.65 5.69 -7.60
N ALA A 34 -12.25 5.69 -6.43
CA ALA A 34 -12.72 4.48 -5.76
C ALA A 34 -14.16 4.68 -5.26
N GLU A 35 -14.91 3.60 -5.17
CA GLU A 35 -16.20 3.55 -4.50
C GLU A 35 -16.03 2.86 -3.15
N VAL A 36 -16.22 3.59 -2.06
CA VAL A 36 -16.02 3.10 -0.68
C VAL A 36 -17.24 3.46 0.14
N GLY A 37 -17.92 2.45 0.70
CA GLY A 37 -19.10 2.68 1.54
C GLY A 37 -20.26 3.40 0.85
N GLY A 38 -20.33 3.38 -0.50
CA GLY A 38 -21.32 4.13 -1.28
C GLY A 38 -20.91 5.57 -1.62
N GLU A 39 -19.70 5.99 -1.26
CA GLU A 39 -19.12 7.28 -1.63
C GLU A 39 -18.03 7.13 -2.69
N THR A 40 -17.99 8.07 -3.62
CA THR A 40 -16.88 8.19 -4.57
C THR A 40 -15.71 8.95 -3.94
N TRP A 41 -14.59 8.28 -3.78
CA TRP A 41 -13.32 8.86 -3.38
C TRP A 41 -12.48 9.24 -4.60
N GLN A 42 -11.70 10.31 -4.49
CA GLN A 42 -10.72 10.72 -5.49
C GLN A 42 -9.33 10.24 -5.07
N LEU A 43 -8.64 9.57 -5.98
CA LEU A 43 -7.30 9.02 -5.79
C LEU A 43 -6.32 9.83 -6.62
N LYS A 44 -5.30 10.41 -5.98
CA LYS A 44 -4.26 11.19 -6.66
C LYS A 44 -2.88 10.72 -6.24
N ALA A 45 -2.14 10.14 -7.18
CA ALA A 45 -0.72 9.84 -7.01
C ALA A 45 0.12 11.01 -7.55
N ASP A 46 1.08 11.50 -6.77
CA ASP A 46 2.06 12.51 -7.20
C ASP A 46 3.45 11.87 -7.31
N GLY A 47 3.54 10.79 -8.10
CA GLY A 47 4.78 10.04 -8.30
C GLY A 47 5.54 9.78 -7.00
N ALA A 48 6.82 10.15 -6.96
CA ALA A 48 7.68 9.94 -5.80
C ALA A 48 7.30 10.75 -4.54
N LYS A 49 6.42 11.76 -4.65
CA LYS A 49 6.02 12.61 -3.52
C LYS A 49 4.99 11.95 -2.61
N GLY A 50 4.19 11.03 -3.13
CA GLY A 50 3.22 10.27 -2.33
C GLY A 50 1.88 10.09 -3.00
N VAL A 51 0.89 9.74 -2.18
CA VAL A 51 -0.49 9.52 -2.59
C VAL A 51 -1.41 10.32 -1.68
N LEU A 52 -2.41 10.95 -2.30
CA LEU A 52 -3.51 11.65 -1.65
C LEU A 52 -4.83 10.96 -2.02
N VAL A 53 -5.65 10.70 -1.01
CA VAL A 53 -7.03 10.25 -1.15
C VAL A 53 -7.93 11.33 -0.59
N ARG A 54 -8.96 11.71 -1.33
CA ARG A 54 -10.02 12.62 -0.87
C ARG A 54 -11.33 11.86 -0.83
N THR A 55 -11.92 11.74 0.35
CA THR A 55 -13.19 11.03 0.59
C THR A 55 -14.39 11.84 0.07
N GLY A 56 -15.57 11.21 -0.01
CA GLY A 56 -16.79 11.88 -0.46
C GLY A 56 -17.22 13.02 0.47
N ASP A 57 -16.98 12.85 1.77
CA ASP A 57 -17.22 13.87 2.81
C ASP A 57 -16.12 14.95 2.92
N GLY A 58 -15.07 14.87 2.10
CA GLY A 58 -14.04 15.91 1.98
C GLY A 58 -12.83 15.77 2.92
N ARG A 59 -12.73 14.71 3.72
CA ARG A 59 -11.48 14.36 4.43
C ARG A 59 -10.37 14.05 3.43
N GLU A 60 -9.13 14.37 3.82
CA GLU A 60 -7.94 14.03 3.05
C GLU A 60 -7.07 13.03 3.83
N PHE A 61 -6.71 11.94 3.17
CA PHE A 61 -5.74 10.98 3.66
C PHE A 61 -4.49 11.02 2.79
N ARG A 62 -3.29 11.04 3.39
CA ARG A 62 -2.03 11.08 2.66
C ARG A 62 -1.05 10.01 3.11
N ALA A 63 -0.23 9.58 2.16
CA ALA A 63 0.97 8.79 2.39
C ALA A 63 2.15 9.42 1.65
N ASP A 64 2.96 10.19 2.38
CA ASP A 64 4.07 10.97 1.83
C ASP A 64 5.29 10.08 1.57
N GLY A 65 5.77 10.11 0.32
CA GLY A 65 6.87 9.26 -0.12
C GLY A 65 6.48 7.81 -0.41
N ALA A 66 5.19 7.49 -0.47
CA ALA A 66 4.69 6.13 -0.75
C ALA A 66 5.22 5.52 -2.05
N ALA A 67 5.55 6.33 -3.06
CA ALA A 67 6.16 5.85 -4.32
C ALA A 67 7.68 6.09 -4.42
N GLY A 68 8.32 6.54 -3.33
CA GLY A 68 9.74 6.83 -3.26
C GLY A 68 10.62 5.61 -2.86
N PRO A 69 11.96 5.76 -2.85
CA PRO A 69 12.88 4.76 -2.30
C PRO A 69 12.88 4.69 -0.77
N LYS A 70 12.09 5.53 -0.10
CA LYS A 70 12.24 5.77 1.33
C LYS A 70 11.90 4.48 2.09
N LYS A 71 12.67 4.21 3.13
CA LYS A 71 12.38 3.14 4.10
C LYS A 71 11.27 3.52 5.09
N GLN A 72 10.82 4.78 5.06
CA GLN A 72 9.75 5.28 5.91
C GLN A 72 8.79 6.13 5.08
N VAL A 73 7.50 5.92 5.29
CA VAL A 73 6.41 6.66 4.66
C VAL A 73 5.55 7.24 5.77
N ALA A 74 5.45 8.56 5.82
CA ALA A 74 4.58 9.25 6.78
C ALA A 74 3.14 9.19 6.27
N VAL A 75 2.21 8.79 7.14
CA VAL A 75 0.79 8.70 6.81
C VAL A 75 0.00 9.64 7.71
N ASP A 76 -0.95 10.33 7.10
CA ASP A 76 -1.91 11.20 7.77
C ASP A 76 -3.31 10.80 7.36
N LEU A 77 -4.09 10.30 8.31
CA LEU A 77 -5.48 9.92 8.12
C LEU A 77 -6.39 11.00 8.71
N ALA A 78 -6.39 12.19 8.10
CA ALA A 78 -7.16 13.36 8.54
C ALA A 78 -6.89 13.76 10.01
N GLY A 79 -5.61 13.82 10.39
CA GLY A 79 -5.14 14.20 11.72
C GLY A 79 -4.50 13.04 12.48
N LYS A 80 -4.90 11.80 12.20
CA LYS A 80 -4.28 10.61 12.80
C LYS A 80 -2.99 10.26 12.06
N LYS A 81 -1.85 10.52 12.72
CA LYS A 81 -0.51 10.28 12.15
C LYS A 81 -0.09 8.83 12.36
N LEU A 82 0.42 8.20 11.31
CA LEU A 82 1.00 6.86 11.35
C LEU A 82 2.35 6.88 10.62
N THR A 83 3.20 5.90 10.88
CA THR A 83 4.45 5.71 10.14
C THR A 83 4.55 4.30 9.60
N LEU A 84 4.75 4.16 8.29
CA LEU A 84 5.03 2.88 7.65
C LEU A 84 6.54 2.72 7.55
N VAL A 85 7.09 1.66 8.15
CA VAL A 85 8.53 1.41 8.21
C VAL A 85 8.88 0.11 7.49
N ASN A 86 9.84 0.17 6.58
CA ASN A 86 10.42 -1.02 5.94
C ASN A 86 11.46 -1.65 6.87
N GLU A 87 11.14 -2.78 7.49
CA GLU A 87 12.05 -3.50 8.38
C GLU A 87 13.10 -4.28 7.59
N ASN A 88 12.66 -4.94 6.52
CA ASN A 88 13.54 -5.57 5.55
C ASN A 88 12.91 -5.42 4.17
N SER A 89 13.71 -5.65 3.13
CA SER A 89 13.38 -5.44 1.71
C SER A 89 11.88 -5.37 1.38
N SER A 90 11.09 -6.40 1.73
CA SER A 90 9.67 -6.51 1.42
C SER A 90 8.73 -6.46 2.62
N ASN A 91 9.22 -6.51 3.86
CA ASN A 91 8.41 -6.50 5.07
C ASN A 91 8.29 -5.09 5.64
N TRP A 92 7.05 -4.70 5.91
CA TRP A 92 6.71 -3.38 6.43
C TRP A 92 5.83 -3.52 7.66
N VAL A 93 6.01 -2.58 8.58
CA VAL A 93 5.16 -2.40 9.76
C VAL A 93 4.51 -1.02 9.72
N VAL A 94 3.33 -0.92 10.32
CA VAL A 94 2.62 0.33 10.56
C VAL A 94 2.73 0.62 12.05
N LEU A 95 3.30 1.78 12.37
CA LEU A 95 3.44 2.28 13.71
C LEU A 95 2.45 3.42 13.95
N ASP A 96 1.87 3.44 15.14
CA ASP A 96 1.09 4.57 15.63
C ASP A 96 2.00 5.76 16.04
N PRO A 97 1.45 6.89 16.51
CA PRO A 97 2.26 8.02 16.97
C PRO A 97 3.20 7.72 18.14
N GLU A 98 2.87 6.71 18.96
CA GLU A 98 3.67 6.29 20.12
C GLU A 98 4.77 5.28 19.73
N GLY A 99 4.79 4.84 18.47
CA GLY A 99 5.74 3.85 17.96
C GLY A 99 5.27 2.41 18.16
N VAL A 100 4.03 2.18 18.59
CA VAL A 100 3.45 0.85 18.78
C VAL A 100 3.06 0.26 17.42
N LYS A 101 3.44 -0.99 17.17
CA LYS A 101 3.05 -1.69 15.95
C LYS A 101 1.57 -2.06 15.97
N ILE A 102 0.84 -1.59 14.97
CA ILE A 102 -0.61 -1.84 14.82
C ILE A 102 -0.96 -2.68 13.59
N ALA A 103 -0.08 -2.72 12.59
CA ALA A 103 -0.27 -3.53 11.41
C ALA A 103 1.05 -3.88 10.71
N GLN A 104 0.99 -4.82 9.78
CA GLN A 104 2.11 -5.21 8.93
C GLN A 104 1.65 -5.65 7.54
N PHE A 105 2.56 -5.56 6.57
CA PHE A 105 2.34 -6.10 5.24
C PHE A 105 3.65 -6.55 4.60
N SER A 106 3.55 -7.44 3.62
CA SER A 106 4.71 -7.93 2.88
C SER A 106 4.45 -8.11 1.39
N GLY A 107 5.46 -7.80 0.58
CA GLY A 107 5.46 -8.08 -0.86
C GLY A 107 5.93 -9.49 -1.25
N THR A 108 6.43 -10.31 -0.33
CA THR A 108 7.18 -11.54 -0.66
C THR A 108 6.31 -12.69 -1.19
N ASN A 109 5.16 -12.96 -0.58
CA ASN A 109 4.37 -14.17 -0.91
C ASN A 109 3.29 -13.93 -1.97
N ASN A 110 2.64 -12.76 -1.93
CA ASN A 110 1.50 -12.45 -2.81
C ASN A 110 1.77 -11.24 -3.74
N GLY A 111 2.91 -10.55 -3.53
CA GLY A 111 3.24 -9.32 -4.25
C GLY A 111 2.11 -8.30 -4.24
N VAL A 112 1.94 -7.63 -5.38
CA VAL A 112 0.86 -6.66 -5.62
C VAL A 112 -0.47 -7.30 -6.01
N ARG A 113 -0.45 -8.58 -6.41
CA ARG A 113 -1.63 -9.27 -6.96
C ARG A 113 -2.69 -9.53 -5.90
N ARG A 114 -2.24 -9.75 -4.67
CA ARG A 114 -3.07 -9.92 -3.49
C ARG A 114 -2.34 -9.33 -2.29
N SER A 115 -2.15 -8.01 -2.28
CA SER A 115 -1.54 -7.35 -1.13
C SER A 115 -2.43 -7.55 0.10
N ILE A 116 -1.81 -7.89 1.23
CA ILE A 116 -2.47 -8.14 2.49
C ILE A 116 -1.93 -7.13 3.50
N LEU A 117 -2.84 -6.45 4.20
CA LEU A 117 -2.50 -5.66 5.38
C LEU A 117 -3.10 -6.37 6.59
N GLU A 118 -2.23 -6.86 7.46
CA GLU A 118 -2.58 -7.60 8.68
C GLU A 118 -2.56 -6.66 9.87
N PHE A 119 -3.66 -6.63 10.63
CA PHE A 119 -3.75 -5.90 11.88
C PHE A 119 -3.43 -6.87 13.02
N SER A 120 -2.26 -6.69 13.61
CA SER A 120 -1.75 -7.54 14.67
C SER A 120 -1.28 -6.66 15.82
N ALA A 121 -1.65 -7.03 17.04
CA ALA A 121 -1.15 -6.36 18.23
C ALA A 121 0.36 -6.59 18.36
N ASP A 122 1.09 -5.55 18.76
CA ASP A 122 2.50 -5.66 19.16
C ASP A 122 2.65 -6.69 20.30
N GLU A 123 3.66 -7.55 20.23
CA GLU A 123 3.94 -8.53 21.28
C GLU A 123 4.46 -7.85 22.56
N GLY A 124 5.10 -6.68 22.44
CA GLY A 124 5.61 -5.91 23.57
C GLY A 124 4.54 -5.10 24.28
N GLU A 125 3.55 -4.57 23.55
CA GLU A 125 2.49 -3.70 24.09
C GLU A 125 1.10 -4.05 23.52
N PRO A 126 0.57 -5.26 23.81
CA PRO A 126 -0.60 -5.80 23.12
C PRO A 126 -1.90 -5.02 23.39
N GLU A 127 -2.07 -4.49 24.61
CA GLU A 127 -3.26 -3.71 24.97
C GLU A 127 -3.31 -2.36 24.23
N LYS A 128 -2.17 -1.65 24.18
CA LYS A 128 -2.09 -0.38 23.44
C LYS A 128 -2.25 -0.60 21.95
N ALA A 129 -1.59 -1.61 21.39
CA ALA A 129 -1.73 -1.95 19.99
C ALA A 129 -3.18 -2.29 19.65
N ARG A 130 -3.87 -3.04 20.51
CA ARG A 130 -5.27 -3.37 20.30
C ARG A 130 -6.18 -2.15 20.36
N ALA A 131 -5.98 -1.27 21.34
CA ALA A 131 -6.73 -0.02 21.45
C ALA A 131 -6.51 0.88 20.23
N ALA A 132 -5.28 0.99 19.73
CA ALA A 132 -4.95 1.77 18.54
C ALA A 132 -5.58 1.17 17.26
N ILE A 133 -5.60 -0.16 17.12
CA ILE A 133 -6.29 -0.86 16.02
C ILE A 133 -7.80 -0.61 16.09
N ASP A 134 -8.41 -0.78 17.26
CA ASP A 134 -9.86 -0.64 17.44
C ASP A 134 -10.31 0.84 17.30
N ALA A 135 -9.40 1.80 17.47
CA ALA A 135 -9.63 3.21 17.20
C ALA A 135 -9.60 3.57 15.70
N LEU A 136 -9.19 2.65 14.81
CA LEU A 136 -9.25 2.88 13.36
C LEU A 136 -10.68 2.72 12.83
N THR A 137 -11.14 3.75 12.13
CA THR A 137 -12.39 3.71 11.38
C THR A 137 -12.25 2.85 10.13
N ARG A 138 -13.38 2.45 9.55
CA ARG A 138 -13.42 1.68 8.31
C ARG A 138 -12.68 2.40 7.17
N ASP A 139 -12.89 3.71 7.03
CA ASP A 139 -12.27 4.50 5.96
C ASP A 139 -10.75 4.59 6.13
N GLU A 140 -10.29 4.73 7.38
CA GLU A 140 -8.86 4.73 7.72
C GLU A 140 -8.21 3.39 7.35
N VAL A 141 -8.87 2.27 7.66
CA VAL A 141 -8.43 0.92 7.25
C VAL A 141 -8.36 0.81 5.73
N VAL A 142 -9.37 1.30 5.02
CA VAL A 142 -9.44 1.28 3.55
C VAL A 142 -8.30 2.09 2.93
N ALA A 143 -8.08 3.31 3.41
CA ALA A 143 -7.02 4.18 2.95
C ALA A 143 -5.63 3.57 3.20
N LEU A 144 -5.41 2.99 4.40
CA LEU A 144 -4.16 2.34 4.75
C LEU A 144 -3.86 1.15 3.82
N SER A 145 -4.86 0.32 3.51
CA SER A 145 -4.72 -0.78 2.56
C SER A 145 -4.41 -0.34 1.14
N PHE A 146 -4.95 0.80 0.72
CA PHE A 146 -4.63 1.43 -0.56
C PHE A 146 -3.19 1.95 -0.60
N PHE A 147 -2.71 2.59 0.48
CA PHE A 147 -1.33 3.04 0.59
C PHE A 147 -0.34 1.87 0.58
N THR A 148 -0.62 0.81 1.35
CA THR A 148 0.14 -0.45 1.34
C THR A 148 0.30 -0.98 -0.08
N ARG A 149 -0.80 -1.08 -0.83
CA ARG A 149 -0.75 -1.55 -2.22
C ARG A 149 0.10 -0.63 -3.09
N THR A 150 -0.07 0.69 -2.97
CA THR A 150 0.68 1.66 -3.77
C THR A 150 2.20 1.57 -3.52
N ILE A 151 2.61 1.37 -2.26
CA ILE A 151 4.02 1.17 -1.89
C ILE A 151 4.59 -0.09 -2.59
N LEU A 152 3.84 -1.19 -2.56
CA LEU A 152 4.26 -2.44 -3.20
C LEU A 152 4.30 -2.31 -4.74
N GLU A 153 3.33 -1.62 -5.35
CA GLU A 153 3.29 -1.35 -6.79
C GLU A 153 4.45 -0.46 -7.25
N ALA A 154 4.78 0.59 -6.49
CA ALA A 154 5.90 1.47 -6.79
C ALA A 154 7.24 0.73 -6.71
N LYS A 155 7.41 -0.14 -5.69
CA LYS A 155 8.59 -0.98 -5.55
C LYS A 155 8.73 -1.96 -6.73
N LEU A 156 7.65 -2.67 -7.08
CA LEU A 156 7.67 -3.60 -8.21
C LEU A 156 8.04 -2.89 -9.51
N SER A 157 7.42 -1.74 -9.79
CA SER A 157 7.67 -0.95 -10.99
C SER A 157 9.14 -0.54 -11.11
N ARG A 158 9.77 -0.16 -9.99
CA ARG A 158 11.19 0.20 -9.95
C ARG A 158 12.10 -0.99 -10.23
N THR A 159 11.84 -2.14 -9.59
CA THR A 159 12.63 -3.35 -9.82
C THR A 159 12.51 -3.82 -11.27
N SER A 160 11.30 -3.82 -11.84
CA SER A 160 11.07 -4.17 -13.25
C SER A 160 11.79 -3.21 -14.20
N GLY A 161 11.72 -1.90 -13.96
CA GLY A 161 12.43 -0.90 -14.77
C GLY A 161 13.94 -1.11 -14.78
N MET A 162 14.53 -1.42 -13.62
CA MET A 162 15.97 -1.71 -13.51
C MET A 162 16.38 -2.94 -14.32
N VAL A 163 15.60 -4.03 -14.26
CA VAL A 163 15.85 -5.25 -15.06
C VAL A 163 15.78 -4.96 -16.55
N ILE A 164 14.79 -4.21 -17.01
CA ILE A 164 14.65 -3.83 -18.43
C ILE A 164 15.90 -3.07 -18.89
N VAL A 165 16.36 -2.08 -18.13
CA VAL A 165 17.58 -1.31 -18.46
C VAL A 165 18.81 -2.22 -18.54
N THR A 166 18.98 -3.14 -17.59
CA THR A 166 20.09 -4.10 -17.60
C THR A 166 20.04 -5.02 -18.82
N LEU A 167 18.88 -5.54 -19.18
CA LEU A 167 18.72 -6.42 -20.35
C LEU A 167 18.99 -5.67 -21.66
N VAL A 168 18.55 -4.42 -21.78
CA VAL A 168 18.87 -3.57 -22.95
C VAL A 168 20.37 -3.33 -23.04
N ALA A 169 21.03 -2.98 -21.93
CA ALA A 169 22.49 -2.77 -21.91
C ALA A 169 23.26 -4.05 -22.27
N ALA A 170 22.86 -5.21 -21.74
CA ALA A 170 23.45 -6.50 -22.07
C ALA A 170 23.25 -6.86 -23.56
N THR A 171 22.08 -6.55 -24.13
CA THR A 171 21.79 -6.76 -25.55
C THR A 171 22.69 -5.88 -26.43
N ILE A 172 22.86 -4.61 -26.08
CA ILE A 172 23.77 -3.70 -26.79
C ILE A 172 25.21 -4.22 -26.74
N LEU A 173 25.69 -4.63 -25.55
CA LEU A 173 27.03 -5.20 -25.40
C LEU A 173 27.22 -6.47 -26.24
N ALA A 174 26.25 -7.38 -26.23
CA ALA A 174 26.31 -8.61 -27.02
C ALA A 174 26.42 -8.33 -28.54
N VAL A 175 25.65 -7.35 -29.03
CA VAL A 175 25.73 -6.91 -30.43
C VAL A 175 27.10 -6.29 -30.73
N LEU A 176 27.60 -5.42 -29.85
CA LEU A 176 28.93 -4.80 -30.01
C LEU A 176 30.06 -5.82 -30.02
N THR A 177 30.01 -6.84 -29.15
CA THR A 177 31.01 -7.92 -29.12
C THR A 177 30.99 -8.75 -30.41
N PHE A 178 29.85 -8.88 -31.08
CA PHE A 178 29.77 -9.60 -32.36
C PHE A 178 30.24 -8.78 -33.57
N LEU A 179 30.28 -7.45 -33.43
CA LEU A 179 30.71 -6.52 -34.49
C LEU A 179 32.21 -6.18 -34.43
N ILE A 180 32.92 -6.57 -33.36
CA ILE A 180 34.37 -6.41 -33.17
C ILE A 180 35.07 -7.74 -33.47
#